data_AF-A0A7S4V6Z4-F1
#
_entry.id   AF-A0A7S4V6Z4-F1
#
_cell.length_a   1.000
_cell.length_b   1.000
_cell.length_c   1.000
_cell.angle_alpha   90.00
_cell.angle_beta   90.00
_cell.angle_gamma   90.00
#
_symmetry.space_group_name_H-M   'P 1'
#
loop_
_entity.id
_entity.type
_entity.pdbx_description
1 polymer ?
#
loop_
_entity_poly.entity_id
_entity_poly.type
_entity_poly.pdbx_seq_one_letter_code
_entity_poly.pdbx_strand_id
1 'polypeptide(L)'
;MDPIRPPSGPKAAAGCLLVQILEDENTATDETMMNVLEETLDFMDMMDEEAADVVAQRERNTKGKGFQPGDKVEANYALEGTYYSGVIVEVSDDGKSAVVKYDDDASIESLTLDNIRSLEVATQTVTKDGPMSDSEALGFENMDEKCLFEAYQLKAKLAELKSKHGQEMEAARLFEEAADGAMNDGKMKSASQWSIRAAELQG
;
A
#
# COMPACT_ATOMS: atom_id res chain seq x y z
N MET A 1 -3.86 6.60 -23.18
CA MET A 1 -4.70 6.11 -22.07
C MET A 1 -4.35 4.66 -21.88
N ASP A 2 -3.54 4.36 -20.88
CA ASP A 2 -3.32 2.97 -20.47
C ASP A 2 -4.64 2.42 -19.90
N PRO A 3 -5.03 1.18 -20.25
CA PRO A 3 -6.23 0.58 -19.69
C PRO A 3 -6.06 0.51 -18.17
N ILE A 4 -7.02 1.10 -17.43
CA ILE A 4 -7.08 1.04 -15.98
C ILE A 4 -7.17 -0.44 -15.60
N ARG A 5 -6.06 -1.02 -15.11
CA ARG A 5 -6.02 -2.38 -14.59
C ARG A 5 -6.97 -2.41 -13.37
N PRO A 6 -7.90 -3.38 -13.28
CA PRO A 6 -8.79 -3.46 -12.13
C PRO A 6 -7.96 -3.73 -10.86
N PRO A 7 -8.35 -3.13 -9.72
CA PRO A 7 -7.59 -3.25 -8.48
C PRO A 7 -7.49 -4.70 -8.05
N SER A 8 -6.31 -5.08 -7.57
CA SER A 8 -5.98 -6.44 -7.13
C SER A 8 -6.49 -6.74 -5.71
N GLY A 9 -6.70 -5.69 -4.91
CA GLY A 9 -7.22 -5.72 -3.53
C GLY A 9 -8.42 -6.65 -3.30
N PRO A 10 -9.55 -6.40 -3.98
CA PRO A 10 -10.76 -7.20 -3.81
C PRO A 10 -10.58 -8.68 -4.18
N LYS A 11 -9.66 -8.99 -5.10
CA LYS A 11 -9.41 -10.36 -5.55
C LYS A 11 -8.63 -11.15 -4.51
N ALA A 12 -7.60 -10.56 -3.90
CA ALA A 12 -6.88 -11.21 -2.81
C ALA A 12 -7.78 -11.44 -1.60
N ALA A 13 -8.60 -10.46 -1.21
CA ALA A 13 -9.56 -10.60 -0.12
C ALA A 13 -10.58 -11.74 -0.38
N ALA A 14 -11.12 -11.83 -1.60
CA ALA A 14 -11.99 -12.93 -2.00
C ALA A 14 -11.27 -14.29 -1.99
N GLY A 15 -10.01 -14.34 -2.43
CA GLY A 15 -9.17 -15.54 -2.37
C GLY A 15 -8.93 -16.02 -0.95
N CYS A 16 -8.57 -15.11 -0.03
CA CYS A 16 -8.45 -15.37 1.41
C CYS A 16 -9.72 -16.01 1.98
N LEU A 17 -10.90 -15.47 1.65
CA LEU A 17 -12.19 -16.01 2.09
C LEU A 17 -12.46 -17.41 1.52
N LEU A 18 -12.15 -17.62 0.24
CA LEU A 18 -12.32 -18.91 -0.40
C LEU A 18 -11.43 -19.97 0.25
N VAL A 19 -10.16 -19.66 0.53
CA VAL A 19 -9.25 -20.56 1.26
C VAL A 19 -9.87 -20.99 2.60
N GLN A 20 -10.39 -20.04 3.39
CA GLN A 20 -11.02 -20.36 4.67
C GLN A 20 -12.22 -21.31 4.50
N ILE A 21 -13.10 -21.04 3.54
CA ILE A 21 -14.27 -21.90 3.29
C ILE A 21 -13.85 -23.32 2.91
N LEU A 22 -12.86 -23.45 2.02
CA LEU A 22 -12.37 -24.75 1.58
C LEU A 22 -11.71 -25.53 2.73
N GLU A 23 -11.06 -24.85 3.68
CA GLU A 23 -10.53 -25.47 4.91
C GLU A 23 -11.63 -25.94 5.86
N ASP A 24 -12.66 -25.10 6.07
CA ASP A 24 -13.76 -25.40 6.99
C ASP A 24 -14.64 -26.56 6.49
N GLU A 25 -14.90 -26.60 5.18
CA GLU A 25 -15.70 -27.67 4.58
C GLU A 25 -14.89 -28.95 4.37
N ASN A 26 -13.57 -28.85 4.20
CA ASN A 26 -12.66 -29.96 3.93
C ASN A 26 -13.15 -30.89 2.79
N THR A 27 -13.88 -30.32 1.82
CA THR A 27 -14.44 -30.99 0.65
C THR A 27 -13.56 -30.86 -0.59
N ALA A 28 -12.65 -29.87 -0.58
CA ALA A 28 -11.76 -29.57 -1.69
C ALA A 28 -10.61 -30.59 -1.80
N THR A 29 -10.15 -30.84 -3.03
CA THR A 29 -8.92 -31.60 -3.23
C THR A 29 -7.71 -30.73 -2.91
N ASP A 30 -6.62 -31.37 -2.48
CA ASP A 30 -5.34 -30.69 -2.23
C ASP A 30 -4.88 -29.90 -3.49
N GLU A 31 -5.12 -30.42 -4.70
CA GLU A 31 -4.83 -29.73 -5.96
C GLU A 31 -5.65 -28.45 -6.14
N THR A 32 -6.93 -28.49 -5.80
CA THR A 32 -7.79 -27.29 -5.84
C THR A 32 -7.31 -26.25 -4.83
N MET A 33 -6.96 -26.68 -3.62
CA MET A 33 -6.45 -25.78 -2.58
C MET A 33 -5.13 -25.14 -3.00
N MET A 34 -4.19 -25.93 -3.58
CA MET A 34 -2.93 -25.39 -4.10
C MET A 34 -3.16 -24.31 -5.15
N ASN A 35 -4.03 -24.55 -6.14
CA ASN A 35 -4.30 -23.57 -7.19
C ASN A 35 -4.91 -22.28 -6.62
N VAL A 36 -5.86 -22.40 -5.68
CA VAL A 36 -6.48 -21.21 -5.05
C VAL A 36 -5.45 -20.42 -4.24
N LEU A 37 -4.56 -21.10 -3.52
CA LEU A 37 -3.48 -20.45 -2.76
C LEU A 37 -2.50 -19.73 -3.69
N GLU A 38 -2.08 -20.34 -4.80
CA GLU A 38 -1.22 -19.73 -5.81
C GLU A 38 -1.86 -18.47 -6.42
N GLU A 39 -3.11 -18.57 -6.89
CA GLU A 39 -3.82 -17.42 -7.46
C GLU A 39 -4.01 -16.28 -6.45
N THR A 40 -4.29 -16.62 -5.18
CA THR A 40 -4.47 -15.63 -4.13
C THR A 40 -3.16 -14.89 -3.81
N LEU A 41 -2.05 -15.63 -3.75
CA LEU A 41 -0.71 -15.06 -3.55
C LEU A 41 -0.31 -14.14 -4.71
N ASP A 42 -0.58 -14.53 -5.95
CA ASP A 42 -0.35 -13.68 -7.12
C ASP A 42 -1.15 -12.37 -7.02
N PHE A 43 -2.40 -12.42 -6.54
CA PHE A 43 -3.18 -11.20 -6.33
C PHE A 43 -2.62 -10.33 -5.20
N MET A 44 -2.08 -10.92 -4.13
CA MET A 44 -1.44 -10.17 -3.05
C MET A 44 -0.16 -9.46 -3.51
N ASP A 45 0.70 -10.15 -4.25
CA ASP A 45 1.93 -9.55 -4.76
C ASP A 45 1.61 -8.39 -5.72
N MET A 46 0.55 -8.53 -6.54
CA MET A 46 0.05 -7.42 -7.38
C MET A 46 -0.51 -6.25 -6.57
N MET A 47 -1.08 -6.48 -5.38
CA MET A 47 -1.56 -5.40 -4.50
C MET A 47 -0.43 -4.59 -3.94
N ASP A 48 0.64 -5.24 -3.49
CA ASP A 48 1.81 -4.57 -2.95
C ASP A 48 2.50 -3.74 -4.03
N GLU A 49 2.57 -4.24 -5.26
CA GLU A 49 3.04 -3.49 -6.43
C GLU A 49 2.11 -2.31 -6.78
N GLU A 50 0.80 -2.50 -6.75
CA GLU A 50 -0.18 -1.43 -7.01
C GLU A 50 -0.10 -0.33 -5.93
N ALA A 51 0.05 -0.70 -4.66
CA ALA A 51 0.26 0.24 -3.57
C ALA A 51 1.57 1.01 -3.74
N ALA A 52 2.67 0.32 -4.12
CA ALA A 52 3.96 0.95 -4.39
C ALA A 52 3.88 1.93 -5.58
N ASP A 53 3.19 1.56 -6.66
CA ASP A 53 2.99 2.43 -7.83
C ASP A 53 2.11 3.64 -7.49
N VAL A 54 1.05 3.48 -6.70
CA VAL A 54 0.21 4.59 -6.23
C VAL A 54 1.02 5.53 -5.34
N VAL A 55 1.86 5.02 -4.43
CA VAL A 55 2.76 5.83 -3.60
C VAL A 55 3.80 6.55 -4.47
N ALA A 56 4.46 5.86 -5.38
CA ALA A 56 5.43 6.45 -6.30
C ALA A 56 4.78 7.46 -7.26
N GLN A 57 3.54 7.24 -7.67
CA GLN A 57 2.78 8.18 -8.48
C GLN A 57 2.34 9.39 -7.66
N ARG A 58 1.98 9.23 -6.38
CA ARG A 58 1.73 10.35 -5.46
C ARG A 58 2.99 11.18 -5.25
N GLU A 59 4.14 10.55 -5.00
CA GLU A 59 5.43 11.25 -4.88
C GLU A 59 5.85 11.94 -6.19
N ARG A 60 5.57 11.34 -7.34
CA ARG A 60 5.80 11.98 -8.65
C ARG A 60 4.80 13.10 -8.93
N ASN A 61 3.56 13.00 -8.47
CA ASN A 61 2.56 14.05 -8.67
C ASN A 61 2.82 15.24 -7.75
N THR A 62 3.35 15.03 -6.54
CA THR A 62 3.81 16.09 -5.63
C THR A 62 5.13 16.73 -6.07
N LYS A 63 5.98 16.01 -6.83
CA LYS A 63 7.25 16.54 -7.37
C LYS A 63 7.19 17.00 -8.84
N GLY A 64 6.15 16.61 -9.59
CA GLY A 64 6.16 16.62 -11.06
C GLY A 64 5.13 17.53 -11.74
N LYS A 65 4.15 18.07 -11.00
CA LYS A 65 3.43 19.27 -11.47
C LYS A 65 4.14 20.46 -10.85
N GLY A 66 4.81 21.24 -11.69
CA GLY A 66 5.30 22.55 -11.27
C GLY A 66 4.15 23.31 -10.64
N PHE A 67 4.41 23.88 -9.47
CA PHE A 67 3.46 24.71 -8.76
C PHE A 67 2.98 25.88 -9.63
N GLN A 68 1.75 26.35 -9.40
CA GLN A 68 1.18 27.52 -10.06
C GLN A 68 0.58 28.49 -9.03
N PRO A 69 0.49 29.80 -9.36
CA PRO A 69 -0.23 30.76 -8.52
C PRO A 69 -1.67 30.32 -8.27
N GLY A 70 -2.07 30.27 -7.00
CA GLY A 70 -3.38 29.81 -6.53
C GLY A 70 -3.40 28.41 -5.93
N ASP A 71 -2.33 27.62 -6.09
CA ASP A 71 -2.25 26.30 -5.46
C ASP A 71 -2.14 26.43 -3.94
N LYS A 72 -2.89 25.60 -3.20
CA LYS A 72 -2.74 25.46 -1.75
C LYS A 72 -1.55 24.57 -1.44
N VAL A 73 -0.74 25.00 -0.49
CA VAL A 73 0.50 24.34 -0.11
C VAL A 73 0.75 24.43 1.39
N GLU A 74 1.66 23.60 1.88
CA GLU A 74 2.33 23.82 3.15
C GLU A 74 3.78 24.23 2.89
N ALA A 75 4.23 25.26 3.58
CA ALA A 75 5.55 25.85 3.37
C ALA A 75 6.34 25.93 4.68
N ASN A 76 7.62 25.61 4.62
CA ASN A 76 8.53 25.65 5.77
C ASN A 76 8.83 27.09 6.18
N TYR A 77 8.10 27.59 7.19
CA TYR A 77 8.23 28.96 7.66
C TYR A 77 9.60 29.21 8.26
N ALA A 78 10.26 30.27 7.82
CA ALA A 78 11.61 30.66 8.25
C ALA A 78 12.67 29.55 8.13
N LEU A 79 12.40 28.49 7.35
CA LEU A 79 13.24 27.30 7.22
C LEU A 79 13.55 26.57 8.54
N GLU A 80 12.74 26.78 9.59
CA GLU A 80 12.96 26.18 10.92
C GLU A 80 12.46 24.73 11.04
N GLY A 81 11.88 24.19 9.97
CA GLY A 81 11.36 22.81 9.87
C GLY A 81 9.88 22.69 10.18
N THR A 82 9.19 23.79 10.49
CA THR A 82 7.76 23.82 10.74
C THR A 82 7.02 24.27 9.49
N TYR A 83 6.09 23.44 9.02
CA TYR A 83 5.31 23.69 7.82
C TYR A 83 3.96 24.28 8.19
N TYR A 84 3.60 25.38 7.54
CA TYR A 84 2.32 26.08 7.74
C TYR A 84 1.55 26.16 6.43
N SER A 85 0.22 26.14 6.51
CA SER A 85 -0.63 26.22 5.32
C SER A 85 -0.57 27.61 4.69
N GLY A 86 -0.59 27.62 3.35
CA GLY A 86 -0.59 28.84 2.58
C GLY A 86 -1.01 28.61 1.14
N VAL A 87 -0.96 29.69 0.36
CA VAL A 87 -1.29 29.71 -1.06
C VAL A 87 -0.12 30.27 -1.86
N ILE A 88 0.17 29.66 -3.00
CA ILE A 88 1.19 30.18 -3.90
C ILE A 88 0.67 31.44 -4.55
N VAL A 89 1.42 32.53 -4.42
CA VAL A 89 1.06 33.82 -5.03
C VAL A 89 1.85 34.09 -6.29
N GLU A 90 3.06 33.53 -6.40
CA GLU A 90 3.95 33.71 -7.54
C GLU A 90 4.89 32.52 -7.68
N VAL A 91 5.27 32.18 -8.91
CA VAL A 91 6.26 31.14 -9.20
C VAL A 91 7.32 31.77 -10.08
N SER A 92 8.59 31.55 -9.74
CA SER A 92 9.70 32.09 -10.52
C SER A 92 9.70 31.50 -11.94
N ASP A 93 10.12 32.28 -12.94
CA ASP A 93 10.19 31.83 -14.35
C ASP A 93 11.06 30.57 -14.53
N ASP A 94 12.07 30.39 -13.67
CA ASP A 94 12.94 29.21 -13.64
C ASP A 94 12.28 27.96 -13.01
N GLY A 95 11.10 28.11 -12.38
CA GLY A 95 10.35 27.02 -11.75
C GLY A 95 11.01 26.39 -10.52
N LYS A 96 12.05 27.00 -9.94
CA LYS A 96 12.82 26.47 -8.79
C LYS A 96 12.38 27.01 -7.43
N SER A 97 11.66 28.13 -7.43
CA SER A 97 11.17 28.79 -6.24
C SER A 97 9.76 29.32 -6.47
N ALA A 98 9.00 29.38 -5.40
CA ALA A 98 7.67 29.96 -5.38
C ALA A 98 7.52 30.86 -4.15
N VAL A 99 6.67 31.88 -4.27
CA VAL A 99 6.29 32.76 -3.19
C VAL A 99 4.99 32.22 -2.60
N VAL A 100 4.99 31.94 -1.31
CA VAL A 100 3.86 31.42 -0.56
C VAL A 100 3.34 32.50 0.37
N LYS A 101 2.02 32.70 0.39
CA LYS A 101 1.32 33.50 1.38
C LYS A 101 0.70 32.58 2.42
N TYR A 102 1.10 32.73 3.68
CA TYR A 102 0.59 31.94 4.79
C TYR A 102 -0.83 32.33 5.19
N ASP A 103 -1.63 31.36 5.62
CA ASP A 103 -3.02 31.60 6.02
C ASP A 103 -3.12 32.19 7.44
N ASP A 104 -2.16 31.89 8.33
CA ASP A 104 -2.20 32.27 9.75
C ASP A 104 -1.94 33.77 9.98
N ASP A 105 -0.90 34.32 9.35
CA ASP A 105 -0.42 35.68 9.57
C ASP A 105 -0.42 36.54 8.30
N ALA A 106 -0.85 35.98 7.17
CA ALA A 106 -0.81 36.61 5.84
C ALA A 106 0.60 37.03 5.39
N SER A 107 1.66 36.54 6.04
CA SER A 107 3.04 36.76 5.65
C SER A 107 3.32 36.11 4.30
N ILE A 108 4.26 36.67 3.55
CA ILE A 108 4.70 36.15 2.26
C ILE A 108 6.18 35.79 2.35
N GLU A 109 6.53 34.60 1.87
CA GLU A 109 7.92 34.12 1.86
C GLU A 109 8.24 33.41 0.54
N SER A 110 9.43 33.67 0.00
CA SER A 110 9.94 33.00 -1.19
C SER A 110 10.76 31.78 -0.78
N LEU A 111 10.32 30.59 -1.19
CA LEU A 111 10.94 29.33 -0.81
C LEU A 111 11.29 28.50 -2.05
N THR A 112 12.31 27.65 -1.91
CA THR A 112 12.62 26.63 -2.90
C THR A 112 11.55 25.53 -2.86
N LEU A 113 11.35 24.83 -3.97
CA LEU A 113 10.33 23.77 -4.04
C LEU A 113 10.54 22.65 -3.00
N ASP A 114 11.77 22.38 -2.58
CA ASP A 114 12.06 21.41 -1.51
C ASP A 114 11.45 21.78 -0.14
N ASN A 115 11.12 23.06 0.05
CA ASN A 115 10.51 23.60 1.27
C ASN A 115 9.00 23.84 1.13
N ILE A 116 8.39 23.39 0.03
CA ILE A 116 6.98 23.56 -0.29
C ILE A 116 6.39 22.19 -0.59
N ARG A 117 5.27 21.86 0.05
CA ARG A 117 4.54 20.61 -0.13
C ARG A 117 3.14 20.93 -0.65
N SER A 118 2.69 20.22 -1.68
CA SER A 118 1.31 20.37 -2.16
C SER A 118 0.33 19.97 -1.07
N LEU A 119 -0.55 20.89 -0.70
CA LEU A 119 -1.69 20.58 0.15
C LEU A 119 -2.80 20.17 -0.81
N GLU A 120 -2.88 18.88 -1.12
CA GLU A 120 -3.92 18.34 -2.00
C GLU A 120 -5.29 18.76 -1.43
N VAL A 121 -5.93 19.74 -2.06
CA VAL A 121 -7.38 19.82 -2.00
C VAL A 121 -7.85 18.70 -2.91
N ALA A 122 -8.15 17.55 -2.31
CA ALA A 122 -9.00 16.54 -2.93
C ALA A 122 -10.14 17.29 -3.62
N THR A 123 -10.32 17.01 -4.92
CA THR A 123 -11.31 17.68 -5.77
C THR A 123 -12.66 17.65 -5.07
N GLN A 124 -13.08 18.80 -4.57
CA GLN A 124 -14.31 18.95 -3.80
C GLN A 124 -15.51 18.70 -4.74
N THR A 125 -16.11 17.53 -4.66
CA THR A 125 -17.53 17.38 -5.02
C THR A 125 -18.34 18.14 -3.99
N VAL A 126 -18.77 19.36 -4.35
CA VAL A 126 -19.61 20.20 -3.50
C VAL A 126 -21.00 19.56 -3.37
N THR A 127 -21.26 18.89 -2.25
CA THR A 127 -22.62 18.65 -1.74
C THR A 127 -22.89 19.59 -0.57
N LYS A 128 -24.16 20.00 -0.43
CA LYS A 128 -24.61 21.23 0.29
C LYS A 128 -24.51 21.24 1.82
N ASP A 129 -23.78 20.32 2.44
CA ASP A 129 -23.71 20.22 3.90
C ASP A 129 -22.26 19.99 4.36
N GLY A 130 -21.48 21.08 4.40
CA GLY A 130 -20.18 21.15 5.08
C GLY A 130 -19.00 20.38 4.45
N PRO A 131 -17.75 20.77 4.74
CA PRO A 131 -16.58 19.99 4.37
C PRO A 131 -16.48 18.78 5.31
N MET A 132 -16.87 17.62 4.81
CA MET A 132 -16.58 16.34 5.47
C MET A 132 -15.10 16.02 5.21
N SER A 133 -14.34 15.68 6.25
CA SER A 133 -12.95 15.22 6.08
C SER A 133 -12.96 13.92 5.25
N ASP A 134 -11.93 13.66 4.44
CA ASP A 134 -11.81 12.42 3.64
C ASP A 134 -11.95 11.15 4.51
N SER A 135 -11.56 11.25 5.79
CA SER A 135 -11.73 10.20 6.81
C SER A 135 -13.18 9.90 7.19
N GLU A 136 -14.09 10.85 6.97
CA GLU A 136 -15.51 10.75 7.30
C GLU A 136 -16.35 10.41 6.06
N ALA A 137 -15.90 10.77 4.86
CA ALA A 137 -16.54 10.41 3.59
C ALA A 137 -16.25 8.95 3.18
N LEU A 138 -15.05 8.45 3.48
CA LEU A 138 -14.69 7.04 3.39
C LEU A 138 -14.97 6.40 4.75
N GLY A 139 -16.24 6.24 5.07
CA GLY A 139 -16.69 5.83 6.39
C GLY A 139 -15.95 4.59 6.89
N PHE A 140 -15.23 4.76 8.00
CA PHE A 140 -14.53 3.71 8.74
C PHE A 140 -13.45 3.00 7.92
N GLU A 141 -12.40 2.54 8.60
CA GLU A 141 -11.49 1.58 7.98
C GLU A 141 -12.34 0.45 7.41
N ASN A 142 -12.35 0.25 6.09
CA ASN A 142 -13.01 -0.88 5.46
C ASN A 142 -12.36 -2.15 6.03
N MET A 143 -12.88 -2.65 7.15
CA MET A 143 -12.51 -3.95 7.70
C MET A 143 -12.83 -5.08 6.70
N ASP A 144 -13.62 -4.77 5.67
CA ASP A 144 -13.97 -5.64 4.54
C ASP A 144 -12.80 -5.86 3.55
N GLU A 145 -11.75 -5.04 3.60
CA GLU A 145 -10.53 -5.18 2.76
C GLU A 145 -9.38 -5.89 3.48
N LYS A 146 -9.54 -6.21 4.77
CA LYS A 146 -8.48 -6.89 5.51
C LYS A 146 -8.45 -8.36 5.07
N CYS A 147 -7.42 -8.75 4.31
CA CYS A 147 -7.24 -10.15 3.97
C CYS A 147 -7.16 -10.97 5.26
N LEU A 148 -7.99 -12.00 5.34
CA LEU A 148 -8.14 -12.83 6.54
C LEU A 148 -6.85 -13.58 6.89
N PHE A 149 -5.95 -13.71 5.92
CA PHE A 149 -4.65 -14.32 6.04
C PHE A 149 -3.56 -13.34 5.59
N GLU A 150 -2.46 -13.32 6.33
CA GLU A 150 -1.24 -12.63 5.91
C GLU A 150 -0.50 -13.47 4.85
N ALA A 151 0.18 -12.84 3.89
CA ALA A 151 0.82 -13.56 2.77
C ALA A 151 1.74 -14.70 3.22
N TYR A 152 2.50 -14.51 4.30
CA TYR A 152 3.38 -15.56 4.85
C TYR A 152 2.61 -16.80 5.33
N GLN A 153 1.35 -16.64 5.76
CA GLN A 153 0.51 -17.75 6.21
C GLN A 153 0.01 -18.57 5.04
N LEU A 154 -0.40 -17.94 3.94
CA LEU A 154 -0.76 -18.65 2.71
C LEU A 154 0.44 -19.37 2.11
N LYS A 155 1.64 -18.74 2.10
CA LYS A 155 2.88 -19.36 1.63
C LYS A 155 3.22 -20.62 2.42
N ALA A 156 3.10 -20.59 3.75
CA ALA A 156 3.31 -21.76 4.59
C ALA A 156 2.29 -22.88 4.31
N LYS A 157 1.00 -22.55 4.15
CA LYS A 157 -0.05 -23.52 3.79
C LYS A 157 0.21 -24.16 2.41
N LEU A 158 0.61 -23.35 1.42
CA LEU A 158 0.96 -23.84 0.09
C LEU A 158 2.19 -24.77 0.15
N ALA A 159 3.20 -24.41 0.95
CA ALA A 159 4.38 -25.23 1.16
C ALA A 159 4.04 -26.62 1.74
N GLU A 160 3.14 -26.68 2.72
CA GLU A 160 2.68 -27.95 3.30
C GLU A 160 2.01 -28.85 2.25
N LEU A 161 1.15 -28.28 1.40
CA LEU A 161 0.49 -29.03 0.31
C LEU A 161 1.50 -29.48 -0.75
N LYS A 162 2.40 -28.60 -1.18
CA LYS A 162 3.44 -28.95 -2.15
C LYS A 162 4.37 -30.05 -1.63
N SER A 163 4.73 -30.02 -0.34
CA SER A 163 5.52 -31.08 0.30
C SER A 163 4.76 -32.42 0.27
N LYS A 164 3.46 -32.43 0.58
CA LYS A 164 2.59 -33.62 0.50
C LYS A 164 2.51 -34.21 -0.91
N HIS A 165 2.62 -33.36 -1.94
CA HIS A 165 2.64 -33.76 -3.35
C HIS A 165 4.04 -34.08 -3.91
N GLY A 166 5.07 -34.15 -3.07
CA GLY A 166 6.43 -34.49 -3.47
C GLY A 166 7.20 -33.34 -4.15
N GLN A 167 6.68 -32.12 -4.10
CA GLN A 167 7.34 -30.91 -4.59
C GLN A 167 8.20 -30.28 -3.49
N GLU A 168 9.10 -31.08 -2.90
CA GLU A 168 9.86 -30.71 -1.70
C GLU A 168 10.75 -29.48 -1.89
N MET A 169 11.37 -29.31 -3.06
CA MET A 169 12.20 -28.14 -3.39
C MET A 169 11.39 -26.84 -3.38
N GLU A 170 10.18 -26.89 -3.95
CA GLU A 170 9.30 -25.72 -4.03
C GLU A 170 8.68 -25.41 -2.68
N ALA A 171 8.29 -26.45 -1.93
CA ALA A 171 7.85 -26.32 -0.55
C ALA A 171 8.92 -25.69 0.36
N ALA A 172 10.18 -26.13 0.25
CA ALA A 172 11.29 -25.55 1.02
C ALA A 172 11.46 -24.06 0.74
N ARG A 173 11.41 -23.66 -0.54
CA ARG A 173 11.49 -22.25 -0.95
C ARG A 173 10.33 -21.44 -0.37
N LEU A 174 9.11 -21.93 -0.45
CA LEU A 174 7.93 -21.25 0.10
C LEU A 174 7.99 -21.12 1.62
N PHE A 175 8.55 -22.10 2.34
CA PHE A 175 8.76 -21.98 3.78
C PHE A 175 9.82 -20.93 4.15
N GLU A 176 10.88 -20.81 3.36
CA GLU A 176 11.89 -19.75 3.54
C GLU A 176 11.26 -18.36 3.32
N GLU A 177 10.50 -18.21 2.24
CA GLU A 177 9.79 -16.96 1.94
C GLU A 177 8.72 -16.62 3.00
N ALA A 178 8.01 -17.63 3.51
CA ALA A 178 7.10 -17.46 4.64
C ALA A 178 7.86 -17.07 5.93
N ALA A 179 9.08 -17.56 6.13
CA ALA A 179 9.89 -17.18 7.28
C ALA A 179 10.30 -15.70 7.20
N ASP A 180 10.77 -15.26 6.03
CA ASP A 180 11.17 -13.88 5.78
C ASP A 180 10.00 -12.92 5.92
N GLY A 181 8.85 -13.24 5.32
CA GLY A 181 7.63 -12.45 5.47
C GLY A 181 7.18 -12.35 6.93
N ALA A 182 7.22 -13.47 7.67
CA ALA A 182 6.92 -13.47 9.10
C ALA A 182 7.93 -12.63 9.92
N MET A 183 9.21 -12.56 9.53
CA MET A 183 10.18 -11.68 10.20
C MET A 183 9.86 -10.21 9.95
N ASN A 184 9.53 -9.84 8.71
CA ASN A 184 9.15 -8.48 8.34
C ASN A 184 7.92 -8.00 9.14
N ASP A 185 6.96 -8.90 9.38
CA ASP A 185 5.74 -8.62 10.15
C ASP A 185 5.93 -8.73 11.68
N GLY A 186 7.17 -8.93 12.15
CA GLY A 186 7.50 -9.06 13.57
C GLY A 186 7.04 -10.36 14.22
N LYS A 187 6.67 -11.38 13.44
CA LYS A 187 6.18 -12.70 13.89
C LYS A 187 7.33 -13.70 14.04
N MET A 188 8.28 -13.38 14.93
CA MET A 188 9.52 -14.16 15.13
C MET A 188 9.30 -15.67 15.40
N LYS A 189 8.23 -16.03 16.12
CA LYS A 189 7.91 -17.45 16.39
C LYS A 189 7.56 -18.21 15.11
N SER A 190 6.69 -17.62 14.28
CA SER A 190 6.30 -18.18 12.99
C SER A 190 7.51 -18.23 12.05
N ALA A 191 8.32 -17.17 12.01
CA ALA A 191 9.54 -17.14 11.22
C ALA A 191 10.51 -18.27 11.58
N SER A 192 10.78 -18.47 12.87
CA SER A 192 11.64 -19.56 13.33
C SER A 192 11.06 -20.94 12.98
N GLN A 193 9.74 -21.12 13.12
CA GLN A 193 9.06 -22.37 12.76
C GLN A 193 9.22 -22.69 11.27
N TRP A 194 8.96 -21.72 10.39
CA TRP A 194 9.04 -21.92 8.94
C TRP A 194 10.48 -22.10 8.45
N SER A 195 11.43 -21.39 9.03
CA SER A 195 12.86 -21.60 8.76
C SER A 195 13.32 -23.02 9.09
N ILE A 196 12.85 -23.60 10.20
CA ILE A 196 13.14 -24.99 10.55
C ILE A 196 12.51 -25.95 9.54
N ARG A 197 11.24 -25.75 9.16
CA ARG A 197 10.55 -26.58 8.16
C ARG A 197 11.23 -26.54 6.79
N ALA A 198 11.72 -25.37 6.37
CA ALA A 198 12.49 -25.24 5.14
C ALA A 198 13.76 -26.10 5.17
N ALA A 199 14.51 -26.05 6.28
CA ALA A 199 15.73 -26.83 6.45
C ALA A 199 15.48 -28.34 6.49
N GLU A 200 14.36 -28.79 7.07
CA GLU A 200 13.97 -30.22 7.09
C GLU A 200 13.75 -30.80 5.69
N LEU A 201 13.24 -29.99 4.75
CA LEU A 201 12.97 -30.42 3.38
C LEU A 201 14.19 -30.34 2.45
N GLN A 202 15.26 -29.66 2.89
CA GLN A 202 16.52 -29.53 2.12
C GLN A 202 17.58 -30.57 2.52
N GLY A 203 17.36 -31.32 3.60
CA GLY A 203 18.31 -32.31 4.17
C GLY A 203 18.04 -33.73 3.70
#